data_AF-A0AAU2CZN0-F1
#
_entry.id   AF-A0AAU2CZN0-F1
#
_cell.length_a   1.000
_cell.length_b   1.000
_cell.length_c   1.000
_cell.angle_alpha   90.00
_cell.angle_beta   90.00
_cell.angle_gamma   90.00
#
_symmetry.space_group_name_H-M   'P 1'
#
loop_
_entity.id
_entity.type
_entity.pdbx_description
1 polymer ?
#
loop_
_entity_poly.entity_id
_entity_poly.type
_entity_poly.pdbx_seq_one_letter_code
_entity_poly.pdbx_strand_id
1 'polypeptide(L)'
;MSASRPRSLGVDPATGKEAFVIARRGSLLDTLADAHALEGAAVLAAVVGAVLEAGKASDAELAALVTPLHAALDACVGMMAAGRE
;
A
#
# COMPACT_ATOMS: atom_id res chain seq x y z
N MET A 1 -16.08 -19.45 6.88
CA MET A 1 -14.73 -19.77 7.43
C MET A 1 -14.04 -18.46 7.74
N SER A 2 -13.39 -18.33 8.89
CA SER A 2 -12.64 -17.09 9.17
C SER A 2 -11.43 -17.05 8.26
N ALA A 3 -11.46 -16.25 7.20
CA ALA A 3 -10.33 -16.10 6.31
C ALA A 3 -9.21 -15.37 7.05
N SER A 4 -8.05 -16.00 7.16
CA SER A 4 -6.81 -15.33 7.56
C SER A 4 -6.07 -14.90 6.31
N ARG A 5 -5.39 -13.76 6.34
CA ARG A 5 -4.58 -13.28 5.21
C ARG A 5 -3.21 -12.79 5.66
N PRO A 6 -2.17 -12.93 4.83
CA PRO A 6 -0.87 -12.34 5.10
C PRO A 6 -0.96 -10.81 5.10
N ARG A 7 -0.29 -10.17 6.05
CA ARG A 7 -0.19 -8.71 6.20
C ARG A 7 1.26 -8.32 6.43
N SER A 8 1.74 -7.34 5.67
CA SER A 8 3.10 -6.84 5.83
C SER A 8 3.27 -6.14 7.17
N LEU A 9 4.39 -6.40 7.83
CA LEU A 9 4.85 -5.71 9.04
C LEU A 9 5.98 -4.71 8.72
N GLY A 10 6.43 -4.66 7.47
CA GLY A 10 7.55 -3.83 7.03
C GLY A 10 8.71 -4.64 6.44
N VAL A 11 9.63 -3.90 5.82
CA VAL A 11 10.83 -4.44 5.18
C VAL A 11 12.03 -4.23 6.10
N ASP A 12 12.78 -5.29 6.35
CA ASP A 12 14.07 -5.19 7.04
C ASP A 12 15.06 -4.40 6.17
N PRO A 13 15.56 -3.23 6.62
CA PRO A 13 16.45 -2.40 5.83
C PRO A 13 17.82 -3.05 5.61
N ALA A 14 18.25 -4.01 6.44
CA ALA A 14 19.53 -4.68 6.29
C ALA A 14 19.51 -5.77 5.21
N THR A 15 18.36 -6.42 5.01
CA THR A 15 18.23 -7.56 4.09
C THR A 15 17.29 -7.33 2.91
N GLY A 16 16.50 -6.25 2.94
CA GLY A 16 15.45 -5.97 1.96
C GLY A 16 14.28 -6.96 2.03
N LYS A 17 14.22 -7.82 3.06
CA LYS A 17 13.18 -8.83 3.19
C LYS A 17 11.96 -8.26 3.90
N GLU A 18 10.79 -8.55 3.35
CA GLU A 18 9.52 -8.16 3.94
C GLU A 18 9.04 -9.20 4.96
N ALA A 19 8.66 -8.73 6.15
CA ALA A 19 8.10 -9.56 7.22
C ALA A 19 6.57 -9.57 7.13
N PHE A 20 5.95 -10.73 7.34
CA PHE A 20 4.50 -10.89 7.27
C PHE A 20 3.93 -11.53 8.52
N VAL A 21 2.72 -11.12 8.91
CA VAL A 21 1.88 -11.81 9.89
C VAL A 21 0.64 -12.38 9.21
N ILE A 22 0.19 -13.56 9.67
CA ILE A 22 -1.11 -14.11 9.26
C ILE A 22 -2.18 -13.54 10.19
N ALA A 23 -2.86 -12.49 9.73
CA ALA A 23 -3.91 -11.83 10.50
C ALA A 23 -5.28 -12.43 10.18
N ARG A 24 -6.10 -12.59 11.22
CA ARG A 24 -7.52 -12.95 11.06
C ARG A 24 -8.26 -11.74 10.47
N ARG A 25 -9.08 -11.94 9.43
CA ARG A 25 -9.92 -10.86 8.89
C ARG A 25 -10.77 -10.21 9.99
N GLY A 26 -10.82 -8.87 9.99
CA GLY A 26 -11.55 -8.07 10.97
C GLY A 26 -10.93 -8.04 12.38
N SER A 27 -9.74 -8.60 12.57
CA SER A 27 -8.97 -8.39 13.79
C SER A 27 -8.38 -6.98 13.85
N LEU A 28 -7.99 -6.53 15.04
CA LEU A 28 -7.35 -5.21 15.22
C LEU A 28 -6.12 -5.04 14.32
N LEU A 29 -5.27 -6.06 14.21
CA LEU A 29 -4.08 -6.02 13.34
C LEU A 29 -4.44 -5.94 11.85
N ASP A 30 -5.50 -6.62 11.45
CA ASP A 30 -5.98 -6.57 10.07
C ASP A 30 -6.48 -5.17 9.71
N THR A 31 -7.31 -4.58 10.57
CA THR A 31 -7.85 -3.22 10.44
C THR A 31 -6.75 -2.16 10.48
N LEU A 32 -5.79 -2.27 11.40
CA LEU A 32 -4.65 -1.33 11.47
C LEU A 32 -3.80 -1.37 10.20
N ALA A 33 -3.55 -2.56 9.67
CA ALA A 33 -2.83 -2.69 8.42
C ALA A 33 -3.63 -2.11 7.23
N ASP A 34 -4.97 -2.16 7.24
CA ASP A 34 -5.79 -1.57 6.16
C ASP A 34 -5.73 -0.05 6.25
N ALA A 35 -5.80 0.50 7.47
CA ALA A 35 -5.68 1.92 7.72
C ALA A 35 -4.31 2.46 7.28
N HIS A 36 -3.21 1.78 7.61
CA HIS A 36 -1.87 2.20 7.17
C HIS A 36 -1.67 2.07 5.66
N ALA A 37 -2.23 1.04 5.02
CA ALA A 37 -2.19 0.92 3.57
C ALA A 37 -2.95 2.08 2.89
N LEU A 38 -4.13 2.46 3.41
CA LEU A 38 -4.90 3.61 2.92
C LEU A 38 -4.15 4.93 3.11
N GLU A 39 -3.57 5.13 4.28
CA GLU A 39 -2.80 6.34 4.58
C GLU A 39 -1.59 6.47 3.65
N GLY A 40 -0.81 5.40 3.49
CA GLY A 40 0.32 5.36 2.56
C GLY A 40 -0.09 5.62 1.11
N ALA A 41 -1.19 5.00 0.65
CA ALA A 41 -1.73 5.24 -0.68
C ALA A 41 -2.19 6.70 -0.88
N ALA A 42 -2.85 7.28 0.12
CA ALA A 42 -3.30 8.68 0.06
C ALA A 42 -2.12 9.65 0.00
N VAL A 43 -1.10 9.46 0.85
CA VAL A 43 0.12 10.28 0.83
C VAL A 43 0.84 10.15 -0.51
N LEU A 44 1.00 8.93 -1.02
CA LEU A 44 1.68 8.70 -2.29
C LEU A 44 0.91 9.32 -3.46
N ALA A 45 -0.41 9.17 -3.50
CA ALA A 45 -1.26 9.82 -4.50
C ALA A 45 -1.15 11.35 -4.45
N ALA A 46 -1.09 11.94 -3.24
CA ALA A 46 -0.89 13.37 -3.07
C ALA A 46 0.49 13.83 -3.56
N VAL A 47 1.55 13.07 -3.27
CA VAL A 47 2.90 13.36 -3.78
C VAL A 47 2.94 13.30 -5.31
N VAL A 48 2.39 12.25 -5.92
CA VAL A 48 2.33 12.13 -7.38
C VAL A 48 1.50 13.26 -7.99
N GLY A 49 0.36 13.59 -7.40
CA GLY A 49 -0.47 14.72 -7.82
C GLY A 49 0.30 16.04 -7.79
N ALA A 50 0.97 16.35 -6.68
CA ALA A 50 1.78 17.55 -6.55
C ALA A 50 2.95 17.61 -7.57
N VAL A 51 3.58 16.46 -7.85
CA VAL A 51 4.65 16.36 -8.85
C VAL A 51 4.12 16.65 -10.25
N LEU A 52 2.95 16.10 -10.62
CA LEU A 52 2.31 16.34 -11.91
C LEU A 52 1.86 17.80 -12.05
N GLU A 53 1.26 18.37 -11.01
CA GLU A 53 0.82 19.78 -10.98
C GLU A 53 2.00 20.76 -11.09
N ALA A 54 3.13 20.46 -10.45
CA ALA A 54 4.32 21.29 -10.53
C ALA A 54 4.92 21.34 -11.94
N GLY A 55 4.72 20.29 -12.75
CA GLY A 55 5.15 20.23 -14.16
C GLY A 55 6.66 20.27 -14.37
N LYS A 56 7.46 19.98 -13.34
CA LYS A 56 8.93 20.10 -13.35
C LYS A 56 9.68 18.77 -13.25
N ALA A 57 8.98 17.66 -13.02
CA ALA A 57 9.62 16.36 -12.93
C ALA A 57 9.97 15.83 -14.32
N SER A 58 11.13 15.18 -14.41
CA SER A 58 11.54 14.42 -15.57
C SER A 58 10.73 13.13 -15.73
N ASP A 59 10.72 12.57 -16.93
CA ASP A 59 10.08 11.27 -17.20
C ASP A 59 10.65 10.15 -16.33
N ALA A 60 11.94 10.22 -15.98
CA ALA A 60 12.59 9.24 -15.10
C ALA A 60 12.07 9.33 -13.66
N GLU A 61 11.89 10.55 -13.14
CA GLU A 61 11.32 10.77 -11.80
C GLU A 61 9.85 10.35 -11.75
N LEU A 62 9.09 10.66 -12.80
CA LEU A 62 7.70 10.20 -12.92
C LEU A 62 7.61 8.67 -12.99
N ALA A 63 8.46 8.03 -13.80
CA ALA A 63 8.51 6.58 -13.92
C ALA A 63 8.84 5.89 -12.58
N ALA A 64 9.69 6.49 -11.75
CA ALA A 64 10.02 5.97 -10.42
C ALA A 64 8.81 5.94 -9.47
N LEU A 65 7.81 6.80 -9.69
CA LEU A 65 6.60 6.87 -8.89
C LEU A 65 5.48 5.92 -9.36
N VAL A 66 5.55 5.43 -10.61
CA VAL A 66 4.49 4.59 -11.19
C VAL A 66 4.36 3.25 -10.44
N THR A 67 5.46 2.53 -10.27
CA THR A 67 5.46 1.22 -9.60
C THR A 67 4.92 1.30 -8.16
N PRO A 68 5.40 2.19 -7.28
CA PRO A 68 4.88 2.28 -5.93
C PRO A 68 3.41 2.76 -5.91
N LEU A 69 3.00 3.67 -6.80
CA LEU A 69 1.61 4.11 -6.88
C LEU A 69 0.67 2.98 -7.29
N HIS A 70 1.06 2.21 -8.30
CA HIS A 70 0.30 1.04 -8.74
C HIS A 70 0.14 0.04 -7.60
N ALA A 71 1.23 -0.32 -6.92
CA ALA A 71 1.19 -1.27 -5.80
C ALA A 71 0.27 -0.79 -4.67
N ALA A 72 0.30 0.51 -4.34
CA ALA A 72 -0.57 1.10 -3.32
C ALA A 72 -2.06 1.05 -3.74
N LEU A 73 -2.36 1.34 -5.01
CA LEU A 73 -3.73 1.27 -5.54
C LEU A 73 -4.25 -0.18 -5.61
N ASP A 74 -3.40 -1.13 -6.00
CA ASP A 74 -3.74 -2.56 -6.01
C ASP A 74 -4.07 -3.07 -4.62
N ALA A 75 -3.28 -2.67 -3.61
CA ALA A 75 -3.60 -2.96 -2.22
C ALA A 75 -4.98 -2.40 -1.84
N CYS A 76 -5.27 -1.16 -2.21
CA CYS A 76 -6.57 -0.53 -1.96
C CYS A 76 -7.73 -1.30 -2.61
N VAL A 77 -7.59 -1.71 -3.87
CA VAL A 77 -8.58 -2.52 -4.59
C VAL A 77 -8.77 -3.87 -3.90
N GLY A 78 -7.69 -4.53 -3.47
CA GLY A 78 -7.74 -5.79 -2.74
C GLY A 78 -8.53 -5.69 -1.43
N MET A 79 -8.41 -4.59 -0.69
CA MET A 79 -9.21 -4.36 0.53
C MET A 79 -10.70 -4.18 0.19
N MET A 80 -11.02 -3.39 -0.83
CA MET A 80 -12.41 -3.17 -1.27
C MET A 80 -13.07 -4.45 -1.80
N ALA A 81 -12.31 -5.34 -2.44
CA ALA A 81 -12.79 -6.63 -2.89
C ALA A 81 -13.05 -7.58 -1.71
N ALA A 82 -12.18 -7.58 -0.70
CA ALA A 82 -12.31 -8.44 0.49
C ALA A 82 -13.50 -8.10 1.39
N GLY A 83 -14.04 -6.87 1.32
CA GLY A 83 -15.23 -6.44 2.06
C GLY A 83 -16.58 -6.86 1.43
N ARG A 84 -16.56 -7.54 0.27
CA ARG A 84 -17.77 -7.98 -0.45
C ARG A 84 -18.09 -9.47 -0.29
N GLU A 85 -17.31 -10.20 0.52
CA GLU A 85 -17.48 -11.63 0.84
C GLU A 85 -18.05 -11.84 2.24
#